data_AF-A0A4Y8C807-F1
#
_entry.id   AF-A0A4Y8C807-F1
#
_cell.length_a   1.000
_cell.length_b   1.000
_cell.length_c   1.000
_cell.angle_alpha   90.00
_cell.angle_beta   90.00
_cell.angle_gamma   90.00
#
_symmetry.space_group_name_H-M   'P 1'
#
loop_
_entity.id
_entity.type
_entity.pdbx_description
1 polymer ?
#
loop_
_entity_poly.entity_id
_entity_poly.type
_entity_poly.pdbx_seq_one_letter_code
_entity_poly.pdbx_strand_id
1 'polypeptide(L)' 'MKKKILYIVVFFVVLILALFIVLKNGIVISSIQFDFLKLEQLYIKLDKKLIVRAKNITINETQNS' A
#
# COMPACT_ATOMS: atom_id res chain seq x y z
N MET A 1 7.04 11.73 32.93
CA MET A 1 7.59 11.35 31.60
C MET A 1 7.02 10.03 31.09
N LYS A 2 6.96 8.96 31.90
CA LYS A 2 6.42 7.63 31.52
C LYS A 2 5.01 7.63 30.89
N LYS A 3 4.08 8.45 31.42
CA LYS A 3 2.70 8.56 30.90
C LYS A 3 2.63 9.10 29.46
N LYS A 4 3.53 10.03 29.07
CA LYS A 4 3.56 10.59 27.71
C LYS A 4 4.03 9.56 26.68
N ILE A 5 5.05 8.76 27.02
CA ILE A 5 5.49 7.63 26.19
C ILE A 5 4.35 6.63 25.98
N LEU A 6 3.58 6.32 27.02
CA LEU A 6 2.47 5.38 26.90
C LEU A 6 1.42 5.85 25.88
N TYR A 7 1.05 7.13 25.89
CA TYR A 7 0.11 7.67 24.89
C TYR A 7 0.65 7.60 23.47
N ILE A 8 1.94 7.87 23.27
CA ILE A 8 2.59 7.76 21.97
C ILE A 8 2.55 6.30 21.47
N VAL A 9 2.89 5.34 22.33
CA VAL A 9 2.85 3.91 21.98
C VAL A 9 1.43 3.48 21.62
N VAL A 10 0.43 3.86 22.42
CA VAL A 10 -0.99 3.54 22.14
C VAL A 10 -1.43 4.13 20.81
N PHE A 11 -1.05 5.38 20.51
CA PHE A 11 -1.35 6.01 19.23
C PHE A 11 -0.78 5.21 18.05
N PHE A 12 0.48 4.80 18.12
CA PHE A 12 1.09 3.98 17.07
C PHE A 12 0.43 2.61 16.93
N VAL A 13 0.05 1.96 18.03
CA VAL A 13 -0.67 0.68 17.99
C VAL A 13 -2.01 0.83 17.27
N VAL A 14 -2.77 1.88 17.60
CA VAL A 14 -4.06 2.17 16.93
C VAL A 14 -3.85 2.49 15.45
N LEU A 15 -2.82 3.27 15.11
CA LEU A 15 -2.47 3.60 13.73
C LEU A 15 -2.14 2.34 12.91
N ILE A 16 -1.34 1.44 13.47
CA ILE A 16 -0.99 0.16 12.83
C ILE A 16 -2.23 -0.72 12.66
N LEU A 17 -3.09 -0.81 13.68
CA LEU A 17 -4.36 -1.57 13.60
C LEU A 17 -5.28 -1.02 12.50
N ALA A 18 -5.43 0.30 12.42
CA ALA A 18 -6.20 0.95 11.37
C ALA A 18 -5.64 0.63 9.98
N LEU A 19 -4.31 0.71 9.81
CA LEU A 19 -3.64 0.35 8.56
C LEU A 19 -3.90 -1.12 8.19
N PHE A 20 -3.81 -2.04 9.15
CA PHE A 20 -4.12 -3.46 8.94
C PHE A 20 -5.56 -3.69 8.50
N ILE A 21 -6.54 -2.99 9.09
CA ILE A 21 -7.96 -3.10 8.71
C ILE A 21 -8.16 -2.64 7.26
N VAL A 22 -7.58 -1.49 6.89
CA VAL A 22 -7.66 -0.96 5.53
C VAL A 22 -7.04 -1.95 4.54
N LEU A 23 -5.84 -2.47 4.85
CA LEU A 23 -5.15 -3.44 4.00
C LEU A 23 -5.92 -4.76 3.90
N LYS A 24 -6.59 -5.19 4.99
CA LYS A 24 -7.42 -6.40 5.01
C LYS A 24 -8.67 -6.28 4.14
N ASN A 25 -9.33 -5.12 4.18
CA ASN A 25 -10.48 -4.85 3.31
C ASN A 25 -10.05 -4.75 1.84
N GLY A 26 -8.80 -4.35 1.62
CA GLY A 26 -8.19 -4.23 0.32
C GLY A 26 -8.29 -2.80 -0.21
N ILE A 27 -7.26 -2.40 -0.92
CA ILE A 27 -7.10 -1.08 -1.52
C ILE A 27 -7.09 -1.28 -3.03
N VAL A 28 -7.99 -0.59 -3.73
CA VAL A 28 -8.01 -0.52 -5.19
C VAL A 28 -7.48 0.85 -5.59
N ILE A 29 -6.47 0.88 -6.44
CA ILE A 29 -5.85 2.08 -6.98
C ILE A 29 -6.08 2.07 -8.49
N SER A 30 -6.78 3.09 -9.01
CA SER A 30 -7.22 3.13 -10.41
C SER A 30 -6.06 3.13 -11.40
N SER A 31 -5.01 3.89 -11.13
CA SER A 31 -3.81 3.92 -11.94
C SER A 31 -2.63 4.43 -11.12
N ILE A 32 -1.47 3.83 -11.34
CA ILE A 32 -0.18 4.32 -10.85
C ILE A 32 0.71 4.48 -12.05
N GLN A 33 1.25 5.68 -12.23
CA GLN A 33 2.12 6.01 -13.34
C GLN A 33 3.49 6.37 -12.78
N PHE A 34 4.46 5.49 -13.02
CA PHE A 34 5.88 5.75 -12.85
C PHE A 34 6.52 5.96 -14.22
N ASP A 35 7.68 6.63 -14.25
CA ASP A 35 8.39 6.94 -15.51
C ASP A 35 8.70 5.68 -16.33
N PHE A 36 9.04 4.58 -15.65
CA PHE A 36 9.38 3.29 -16.27
C PHE A 36 8.23 2.27 -16.27
N LEU A 37 7.12 2.54 -15.58
CA LEU A 37 6.09 1.54 -15.32
C LEU A 37 4.72 2.18 -15.07
N LYS A 38 3.74 1.83 -15.89
CA LYS A 38 2.34 2.21 -15.69
C LYS A 38 1.53 0.98 -15.29
N LEU A 39 0.89 1.05 -14.13
CA LEU A 39 -0.01 0.03 -13.59
C LEU A 39 -1.43 0.58 -13.60
N GLU A 40 -2.37 -0.15 -14.20
CA GLU A 40 -3.80 0.19 -14.13
C GLU A 40 -4.54 -0.83 -13.27
N GLN A 41 -5.48 -0.32 -12.46
CA GLN A 41 -6.34 -1.09 -11.55
C GLN A 41 -5.52 -1.98 -10.61
N LEU A 42 -4.62 -1.38 -9.84
CA LEU A 42 -3.82 -2.06 -8.85
C LEU A 42 -4.66 -2.37 -7.60
N TYR A 43 -4.84 -3.64 -7.31
CA TYR A 43 -5.48 -4.15 -6.11
C TYR A 43 -4.45 -4.71 -5.14
N ILE A 44 -4.44 -4.19 -3.92
CA ILE A 44 -3.59 -4.65 -2.83
C ILE A 44 -4.48 -5.11 -1.69
N LYS A 45 -4.33 -6.36 -1.23
CA LYS A 45 -5.09 -6.89 -0.08
C LYS A 45 -4.20 -7.73 0.82
N LEU A 46 -4.37 -7.57 2.13
CA LEU A 46 -3.76 -8.42 3.15
C LEU A 46 -4.81 -9.38 3.71
N ASP A 47 -4.95 -10.55 3.09
CA ASP A 47 -5.81 -11.64 3.61
C ASP A 47 -4.94 -12.63 4.41
N LYS A 48 -4.85 -13.91 4.03
CA LYS A 48 -3.85 -14.84 4.60
C LYS A 48 -2.39 -14.49 4.22
N LYS A 49 -2.21 -13.75 3.12
CA LYS A 49 -0.93 -13.26 2.60
C LYS A 49 -1.14 -11.93 1.90
N LEU A 50 -0.05 -11.17 1.70
CA LEU A 50 -0.11 -9.94 0.91
C LEU A 50 -0.33 -10.31 -0.57
N ILE A 51 -1.43 -9.84 -1.14
CA ILE A 51 -1.82 -10.06 -2.53
C ILE A 51 -1.74 -8.72 -3.24
N VAL A 52 -1.02 -8.68 -4.36
CA VAL A 52 -0.94 -7.54 -5.26
C VAL A 52 -1.35 -8.00 -6.65
N ARG A 53 -2.33 -7.32 -7.26
CA ARG A 53 -2.84 -7.64 -8.60
C ARG A 53 -2.95 -6.35 -9.39
N ALA A 54 -2.47 -6.33 -10.63
CA ALA A 54 -2.70 -5.24 -11.56
C ALA A 54 -3.43 -5.78 -12.79
N LYS A 55 -4.32 -4.98 -13.40
CA LYS A 55 -5.04 -5.40 -14.60
C LYS A 55 -4.18 -5.20 -15.86
N ASN A 56 -3.58 -4.03 -15.99
CA ASN A 56 -2.63 -3.74 -17.06
C ASN A 56 -1.30 -3.32 -16.44
N ILE A 57 -0.22 -3.86 -16.98
CA ILE A 57 1.15 -3.51 -16.63
C ILE A 57 1.83 -3.11 -17.93
N THR A 58 2.15 -1.83 -18.07
CA THR A 58 2.94 -1.31 -19.19
C THR A 58 4.31 -0.97 -18.64
N ILE A 59 5.34 -1.64 -19.16
CA ILE A 59 6.73 -1.32 -18.86
C ILE A 59 7.19 -0.39 -19.97
N ASN A 60 7.57 0.83 -19.62
CA ASN A 60 8.23 1.72 -20.55
C ASN A 60 9.71 1.42 -20.47
N GLU A 61 10.24 0.69 -21.44
CA GLU A 61 11.69 0.67 -21.63
C GLU A 61 12.12 2.09 -21.99
N THR A 62 12.89 2.72 -21.09
CA THR A 62 13.68 3.88 -21.44
C THR A 62 14.67 3.43 -22.52
N GLN A 63 14.27 3.57 -23.79
CA GLN A 63 15.20 3.45 -24.90
C GLN A 63 16.15 4.63 -24.81
N ASN A 64 17.23 4.45 -24.06
CA ASN A 64 18.41 5.29 -24.16
C ASN A 64 19.00 5.01 -25.56
N SER A 65 18.58 5.80 -26.55
CA SER A 65 19.28 5.94 -27.83
C SER A 65 20.56 6.73 -27.65
#